data_AF-A0A7Y3V888-F1
#
_entry.id   AF-A0A7Y3V888-F1
#
_cell.length_a   1.000
_cell.length_b   1.000
_cell.length_c   1.000
_cell.angle_alpha   90.00
_cell.angle_beta   90.00
_cell.angle_gamma   90.00
#
_symmetry.space_group_name_H-M   'P 1'
#
loop_
_entity.id
_entity.type
_entity.pdbx_description
1 polymer ?
#
loop_
_entity_poly.entity_id
_entity_poly.type
_entity_poly.pdbx_seq_one_letter_code
_entity_poly.pdbx_strand_id
1 'polypeptide(L)'
;MNNTNEKSVWLPNQLSAVKLFLIQIECSINEAYEQLDGKTLYEYTILNNDSSGVVKVLPEIKGSPILNEYERMLPLNKVEFLYQSVYKKTGGILSMFYGEIKESMDEVLKELSEEKEDMNKAIEMWKDTESELWSGLKPKHVWAGGGPLERELLLDFCRQLTEIMQGQQFTSQGTAIIKSLEVLRKWQLKYNEICKGIPVEEIIKEREEIYQRKIKFLKDMNINVDL
;
A
#
# COMPACT_ATOMS: atom_id res chain seq x y z
N MET A 1 33.40 6.58 -21.56
CA MET A 1 33.02 6.95 -20.18
C MET A 1 31.50 6.84 -20.08
N ASN A 2 30.98 5.67 -19.68
CA ASN A 2 29.55 5.50 -19.37
C ASN A 2 29.46 5.22 -17.88
N ASN A 3 29.32 6.29 -17.10
CA ASN A 3 29.12 6.24 -15.66
C ASN A 3 27.62 6.41 -15.40
N THR A 4 26.86 5.33 -15.51
CA THR A 4 25.55 5.21 -14.88
C THR A 4 25.69 4.14 -13.82
N ASN A 5 26.18 4.55 -12.65
CA ASN A 5 26.03 3.78 -11.42
C ASN A 5 24.53 3.69 -11.12
N GLU A 6 23.83 2.73 -11.73
CA GLU A 6 22.59 2.22 -11.17
C GLU A 6 22.97 1.57 -9.83
N LYS A 7 22.92 2.36 -8.75
CA LYS A 7 23.08 1.82 -7.40
C LYS A 7 21.90 0.87 -7.18
N SER A 8 22.16 -0.44 -7.27
CA SER A 8 21.20 -1.48 -6.93
C SER A 8 20.65 -1.24 -5.53
N VAL A 9 19.32 -1.24 -5.38
CA VAL A 9 18.66 -1.12 -4.08
C VAL A 9 19.00 -2.35 -3.24
N TRP A 10 19.49 -2.16 -2.02
CA TRP A 10 19.71 -3.23 -1.08
C TRP A 10 18.41 -3.59 -0.37
N LEU A 11 18.07 -4.87 -0.33
CA LEU A 11 16.91 -5.39 0.40
C LEU A 11 17.28 -6.69 1.12
N PRO A 12 16.68 -6.96 2.29
CA PRO A 12 17.10 -8.08 3.12
C PRO A 12 16.70 -9.45 2.55
N ASN A 13 15.71 -9.49 1.64
CA ASN A 13 15.23 -10.72 1.01
C ASN A 13 14.37 -10.45 -0.24
N GLN A 14 14.05 -11.53 -0.97
CA GLN A 14 13.23 -11.49 -2.18
C GLN A 14 11.79 -11.01 -1.93
N LEU A 15 11.18 -11.37 -0.79
CA LEU A 15 9.84 -10.90 -0.44
C LEU A 15 9.78 -9.38 -0.33
N SER A 16 10.82 -8.76 0.23
CA SER A 16 10.94 -7.31 0.36
C SER A 16 11.09 -6.64 -1.01
N ALA A 17 11.79 -7.30 -1.95
CA ALA A 17 11.91 -6.83 -3.33
C ALA A 17 10.59 -6.88 -4.09
N VAL A 18 9.83 -7.96 -3.90
CA VAL A 18 8.46 -8.06 -4.42
C VAL A 18 7.58 -6.98 -3.81
N LYS A 19 7.62 -6.79 -2.48
CA LYS A 19 6.85 -5.73 -1.81
C LYS A 19 7.21 -4.33 -2.28
N LEU A 20 8.49 -4.00 -2.50
CA LEU A 20 8.91 -2.72 -3.08
C LEU A 20 8.19 -2.43 -4.40
N PHE A 21 8.10 -3.42 -5.27
CA PHE A 21 7.42 -3.30 -6.55
C PHE A 21 5.89 -3.18 -6.38
N LEU A 22 5.29 -4.04 -5.56
CA LEU A 22 3.85 -4.04 -5.32
C LEU A 22 3.35 -2.75 -4.65
N ILE A 23 4.12 -2.18 -3.73
CA ILE A 23 3.77 -0.89 -3.08
C ILE A 23 3.75 0.23 -4.12
N GLN A 24 4.68 0.25 -5.08
CA GLN A 24 4.68 1.25 -6.15
C GLN A 24 3.45 1.14 -7.06
N ILE A 25 3.03 -0.09 -7.41
CA ILE A 25 1.76 -0.31 -8.12
C ILE A 25 0.59 0.21 -7.28
N GLU A 26 0.52 -0.17 -6.00
CA GLU A 26 -0.54 0.28 -5.09
C GLU A 26 -0.65 1.81 -5.03
N CYS A 27 0.50 2.51 -4.95
CA CYS A 27 0.55 3.98 -4.98
C CYS A 27 0.06 4.56 -6.30
N SER A 28 0.56 4.02 -7.42
CA SER A 28 0.20 4.50 -8.76
C SER A 28 -1.28 4.32 -9.09
N ILE A 29 -1.97 3.35 -8.47
CA ILE A 29 -3.41 3.14 -8.64
C ILE A 29 -4.22 4.33 -8.12
N ASN A 30 -3.68 5.04 -7.12
CA ASN A 30 -4.33 6.16 -6.45
C ASN A 30 -3.88 7.53 -6.98
N GLU A 31 -2.99 7.58 -7.98
CA GLU A 31 -2.58 8.82 -8.64
C GLU A 31 -3.61 9.25 -9.68
N ALA A 32 -3.80 10.57 -9.81
CA ALA A 32 -4.65 11.15 -10.85
C ALA A 32 -3.86 11.32 -12.15
N TYR A 33 -4.46 10.92 -13.28
CA TYR A 33 -3.80 10.98 -14.58
C TYR A 33 -4.57 11.85 -15.57
N GLU A 34 -3.85 12.70 -16.30
CA GLU A 34 -4.43 13.55 -17.35
C GLU A 34 -5.05 12.70 -18.48
N GLN A 35 -4.43 11.58 -18.82
CA GLN A 35 -4.90 10.60 -19.81
C GLN A 35 -6.26 9.98 -19.45
N LEU A 36 -6.69 10.12 -18.19
CA LEU A 36 -7.94 9.62 -17.64
C LEU A 36 -8.87 10.75 -17.17
N ASP A 37 -8.67 11.96 -17.71
CA ASP A 37 -9.42 13.18 -17.34
C ASP A 37 -9.36 13.48 -15.83
N GLY A 38 -8.16 13.37 -15.25
CA GLY A 38 -7.91 13.64 -13.82
C GLY A 38 -8.39 12.53 -12.87
N LYS A 39 -8.87 11.41 -13.40
CA LYS A 39 -9.27 10.24 -12.59
C LYS A 39 -8.06 9.41 -12.21
N THR A 40 -8.21 8.67 -11.12
CA THR A 40 -7.27 7.60 -10.76
C THR A 40 -7.52 6.33 -11.55
N LEU A 41 -6.56 5.40 -11.56
CA LEU A 41 -6.77 4.07 -12.13
C LEU A 41 -7.89 3.32 -11.40
N TYR A 42 -8.00 3.48 -10.08
CA TYR A 42 -9.14 2.95 -9.32
C TYR A 42 -10.47 3.49 -9.85
N GLU A 43 -10.62 4.82 -9.93
CA GLU A 43 -11.88 5.47 -10.35
C GLU A 43 -12.23 5.09 -11.79
N TYR A 44 -11.25 5.13 -12.68
CA TYR A 44 -11.43 4.74 -14.07
C TYR A 44 -11.87 3.28 -14.20
N THR A 45 -11.27 2.38 -13.41
CA THR A 45 -11.61 0.95 -13.44
C THR A 45 -13.05 0.72 -13.02
N ILE A 46 -13.51 1.37 -11.94
CA ILE A 46 -14.88 1.26 -11.45
C ILE A 46 -15.90 1.84 -12.45
N LEU A 47 -15.57 2.95 -13.10
CA LEU A 47 -16.44 3.58 -14.11
C LEU A 47 -16.62 2.72 -15.36
N ASN A 48 -15.52 2.19 -15.89
CA ASN A 48 -15.52 1.45 -17.15
C ASN A 48 -15.73 -0.06 -16.97
N ASN A 49 -15.62 -0.55 -15.72
CA ASN A 49 -15.64 -1.97 -15.40
C ASN A 49 -14.54 -2.76 -16.14
N ASP A 50 -13.36 -2.15 -16.30
CA ASP A 50 -12.20 -2.75 -16.96
C ASP A 50 -10.87 -2.14 -16.46
N SER A 51 -9.75 -2.81 -16.71
CA SER A 51 -8.39 -2.34 -16.37
C SER A 51 -7.73 -1.51 -17.50
N SER A 52 -8.47 -1.11 -18.54
CA SER A 52 -7.88 -0.51 -19.75
C SER A 52 -7.17 0.81 -19.49
N GLY A 53 -7.54 1.51 -18.40
CA GLY A 53 -6.87 2.73 -17.95
C GLY A 53 -5.38 2.54 -17.70
N VAL A 54 -4.95 1.34 -17.29
CA VAL A 54 -3.53 1.03 -17.04
C VAL A 54 -2.70 1.18 -18.31
N VAL A 55 -3.16 0.59 -19.42
CA VAL A 55 -2.46 0.66 -20.72
C VAL A 55 -2.56 2.06 -21.35
N LYS A 56 -3.59 2.84 -20.99
CA LYS A 56 -3.68 4.26 -21.41
C LYS A 56 -2.62 5.13 -20.74
N VAL A 57 -2.33 4.88 -19.47
CA VAL A 57 -1.35 5.64 -18.69
C VAL A 57 0.08 5.13 -18.95
N LEU A 58 0.26 3.81 -18.98
CA LEU A 58 1.54 3.12 -19.13
C LEU A 58 1.48 2.18 -20.34
N PRO A 59 1.54 2.69 -21.58
CA PRO A 59 1.47 1.85 -22.78
C PRO A 59 2.62 0.81 -22.87
N GLU A 60 3.77 1.10 -22.27
CA GLU A 60 4.98 0.28 -22.28
C GLU A 60 4.84 -1.03 -21.52
N ILE A 61 3.92 -1.12 -20.55
CA ILE A 61 3.71 -2.37 -19.78
C ILE A 61 2.75 -3.32 -20.48
N LYS A 62 2.22 -2.98 -21.66
CA LYS A 62 1.34 -3.84 -22.43
C LYS A 62 2.02 -5.16 -22.78
N GLY A 63 1.40 -6.28 -22.39
CA GLY A 63 1.94 -7.62 -22.60
C GLY A 63 3.08 -8.01 -21.65
N SER A 64 3.39 -7.17 -20.66
CA SER A 64 4.34 -7.50 -19.59
C SER A 64 3.64 -8.15 -18.40
N PRO A 65 4.36 -8.93 -17.57
CA PRO A 65 3.83 -9.44 -16.30
C PRO A 65 3.40 -8.35 -15.32
N ILE A 66 3.92 -7.11 -15.48
CA ILE A 66 3.56 -5.96 -14.63
C ILE A 66 2.09 -5.62 -14.77
N LEU A 67 1.53 -5.69 -15.99
CA LEU A 67 0.12 -5.42 -16.23
C LEU A 67 -0.78 -6.37 -15.43
N ASN A 68 -0.42 -7.64 -15.33
CA ASN A 68 -1.17 -8.63 -14.55
C ASN A 68 -1.24 -8.24 -13.06
N GLU A 69 -0.17 -7.64 -12.51
CA GLU A 69 -0.17 -7.20 -11.11
C GLU A 69 -1.08 -5.98 -10.90
N TYR A 70 -1.14 -5.04 -11.84
CA TYR A 70 -2.15 -3.98 -11.82
C TYR A 70 -3.58 -4.54 -11.86
N GLU A 71 -3.85 -5.47 -12.78
CA GLU A 71 -5.17 -6.09 -12.94
C GLU A 71 -5.61 -6.84 -11.68
N ARG A 72 -4.68 -7.49 -10.97
CA ARG A 72 -4.96 -8.18 -9.71
C ARG A 72 -5.24 -7.23 -8.55
N MET A 73 -4.64 -6.03 -8.55
CA MET A 73 -4.81 -5.04 -7.49
C MET A 73 -5.98 -4.10 -7.69
N LEU A 74 -6.42 -3.93 -8.94
CA LEU A 74 -7.55 -3.08 -9.31
C LEU A 74 -8.88 -3.78 -9.01
N PRO A 75 -9.82 -3.11 -8.32
CA PRO A 75 -11.13 -3.67 -8.08
C PRO A 75 -12.01 -3.51 -9.32
N LEU A 76 -12.64 -4.60 -9.74
CA LEU A 76 -13.71 -4.58 -10.75
C LEU A 76 -15.11 -4.51 -10.10
N ASN A 77 -15.19 -4.63 -8.78
CA ASN A 77 -16.46 -4.59 -8.06
C ASN A 77 -16.79 -3.18 -7.56
N LYS A 78 -18.08 -2.86 -7.59
CA LYS A 78 -18.64 -1.61 -7.10
C LYS A 78 -19.05 -1.81 -5.64
N VAL A 79 -18.08 -1.87 -4.72
CA VAL A 79 -18.33 -2.06 -3.29
C VAL A 79 -17.56 -0.99 -2.49
N GLU A 80 -18.23 -0.40 -1.50
CA GLU A 80 -17.66 0.66 -0.65
C GLU A 80 -16.40 0.22 0.09
N PHE A 81 -16.46 -0.95 0.74
CA PHE A 81 -15.34 -1.52 1.46
C PHE A 81 -15.42 -3.05 1.46
N LEU A 82 -14.48 -3.71 0.77
CA LEU A 82 -14.38 -5.17 0.77
C LEU A 82 -13.32 -5.60 1.78
N TYR A 83 -13.72 -5.99 2.98
CA TYR A 83 -12.80 -6.26 4.09
C TYR A 83 -11.75 -7.34 3.73
N GLN A 84 -12.13 -8.40 3.01
CA GLN A 84 -11.18 -9.46 2.61
C GLN A 84 -10.07 -8.94 1.69
N SER A 85 -10.30 -7.82 0.99
CA SER A 85 -9.27 -7.22 0.13
C SER A 85 -8.14 -6.55 0.93
N VAL A 86 -8.36 -6.22 2.21
CA VAL A 86 -7.34 -5.67 3.11
C VAL A 86 -6.14 -6.63 3.21
N TYR A 87 -6.41 -7.94 3.37
CA TYR A 87 -5.37 -8.97 3.48
C TYR A 87 -4.60 -9.22 2.18
N LYS A 88 -5.05 -8.66 1.06
CA LYS A 88 -4.36 -8.72 -0.24
C LYS A 88 -3.47 -7.51 -0.50
N LYS A 89 -3.54 -6.48 0.36
CA LYS A 89 -2.75 -5.25 0.24
C LYS A 89 -1.38 -5.41 0.87
N THR A 90 -0.46 -4.55 0.44
CA THR A 90 0.93 -4.61 0.90
C THR A 90 1.11 -4.08 2.31
N GLY A 91 0.18 -3.25 2.78
CA GLY A 91 0.33 -2.47 4.01
C GLY A 91 1.36 -1.33 3.88
N GLY A 92 1.79 -1.03 2.65
CA GLY A 92 2.68 0.08 2.36
C GLY A 92 4.11 -0.09 2.85
N ILE A 93 4.84 1.03 2.83
CA ILE A 93 6.23 1.10 3.30
C ILE A 93 6.36 0.68 4.78
N LEU A 94 5.36 1.01 5.60
CA LEU A 94 5.37 0.70 7.04
C LEU A 94 5.38 -0.81 7.33
N SER A 95 4.92 -1.61 6.37
CA SER A 95 4.82 -3.08 6.43
C SER A 95 5.76 -3.79 5.42
N MET A 96 6.73 -3.07 4.85
CA MET A 96 7.60 -3.54 3.77
C MET A 96 8.38 -4.83 4.12
N PHE A 97 8.77 -5.01 5.38
CA PHE A 97 9.54 -6.17 5.83
C PHE A 97 8.71 -7.25 6.52
N TYR A 98 7.40 -7.07 6.61
CA TYR A 98 6.52 -8.06 7.23
C TYR A 98 6.34 -9.28 6.31
N GLY A 99 5.91 -10.40 6.88
CA GLY A 99 5.46 -11.56 6.11
C GLY A 99 4.17 -11.29 5.34
N GLU A 100 3.61 -12.36 4.76
CA GLU A 100 2.23 -12.38 4.30
C GLU A 100 1.28 -12.29 5.51
N ILE A 101 0.31 -11.39 5.46
CA ILE A 101 -0.69 -11.21 6.53
C ILE A 101 -1.98 -11.90 6.08
N LYS A 102 -2.51 -12.78 6.94
CA LYS A 102 -3.71 -13.57 6.66
C LYS A 102 -4.83 -13.20 7.62
N GLU A 103 -6.07 -13.32 7.18
CA GLU A 103 -7.27 -13.12 8.03
C GLU A 103 -7.23 -13.97 9.31
N SER A 104 -6.66 -15.18 9.22
CA SER A 104 -6.47 -16.05 10.39
C SER A 104 -5.52 -15.49 11.47
N MET A 105 -4.79 -14.41 11.19
CA MET A 105 -3.91 -13.73 12.15
C MET A 105 -4.59 -12.53 12.83
N ASP A 106 -5.78 -12.15 12.38
CA ASP A 106 -6.50 -10.96 12.84
C ASP A 106 -7.37 -11.26 14.05
N GLU A 107 -6.74 -11.31 15.23
CA GLU A 107 -7.44 -11.59 16.48
C GLU A 107 -8.46 -10.48 16.81
N VAL A 108 -8.21 -9.23 16.41
CA VAL A 108 -9.14 -8.12 16.64
C VAL A 108 -10.45 -8.33 15.89
N LEU A 109 -10.40 -8.72 14.61
CA LEU A 109 -11.62 -9.03 13.86
C LEU A 109 -12.34 -10.26 14.44
N LYS A 110 -11.61 -11.29 14.85
CA LYS A 110 -12.19 -12.48 15.47
C LYS A 110 -12.94 -12.14 16.76
N GLU A 111 -12.29 -11.42 17.68
CA GLU A 111 -12.90 -10.96 18.93
C GLU A 111 -14.16 -10.13 18.66
N LEU A 112 -14.09 -9.16 17.76
CA LEU A 112 -15.26 -8.37 17.36
C LEU A 112 -16.36 -9.23 16.74
N SER A 113 -16.02 -10.25 15.93
CA SER A 113 -17.00 -11.16 15.33
C SER A 113 -17.66 -12.09 16.34
N GLU A 114 -16.99 -12.41 17.45
CA GLU A 114 -17.56 -13.20 18.54
C GLU A 114 -18.43 -12.34 19.46
N GLU A 115 -18.03 -11.08 19.70
CA GLU A 115 -18.78 -10.12 20.51
C GLU A 115 -20.04 -9.58 19.80
N LYS A 116 -20.02 -9.48 18.47
CA LYS A 116 -21.14 -8.96 17.69
C LYS A 116 -21.90 -10.11 17.03
N GLU A 117 -23.21 -10.16 17.26
CA GLU A 117 -24.10 -11.08 16.54
C GLU A 117 -24.11 -10.86 15.02
N ASP A 118 -23.61 -9.71 14.54
CA ASP A 118 -23.62 -9.27 13.16
C ASP A 118 -22.19 -8.93 12.70
N MET A 119 -21.68 -9.72 11.75
CA MET A 119 -20.34 -9.54 11.16
C MET A 119 -20.16 -8.15 10.54
N ASN A 120 -21.23 -7.55 10.02
CA ASN A 120 -21.13 -6.24 9.38
C ASN A 120 -20.87 -5.16 10.43
N LYS A 121 -21.44 -5.28 11.63
CA LYS A 121 -21.11 -4.41 12.76
C LYS A 121 -19.69 -4.62 13.25
N ALA A 122 -19.20 -5.86 13.25
CA ALA A 122 -17.81 -6.16 13.59
C ALA A 122 -16.85 -5.48 12.60
N ILE A 123 -17.11 -5.60 11.28
CA ILE A 123 -16.32 -4.96 10.22
C ILE A 123 -16.35 -3.43 10.33
N GLU A 124 -17.50 -2.84 10.62
CA GLU A 124 -17.65 -1.38 10.79
C GLU A 124 -16.82 -0.84 11.96
N MET A 125 -16.65 -1.61 13.03
CA MET A 125 -15.75 -1.24 14.12
C MET A 125 -14.29 -1.51 13.75
N TRP A 126 -14.02 -2.71 13.23
CA TRP A 126 -12.68 -3.16 12.88
C TRP A 126 -11.99 -2.23 11.89
N LYS A 127 -12.70 -1.72 10.87
CA LYS A 127 -12.10 -0.87 9.82
C LYS A 127 -11.45 0.40 10.38
N ASP A 128 -11.90 0.88 11.54
CA ASP A 128 -11.44 2.10 12.20
C ASP A 128 -10.51 1.85 13.40
N THR A 129 -10.22 0.59 13.72
CA THR A 129 -9.30 0.17 14.79
C THR A 129 -7.87 0.10 14.27
N GLU A 130 -6.91 0.67 15.02
CA GLU A 130 -5.48 0.54 14.70
C GLU A 130 -5.03 -0.91 14.84
N SER A 131 -4.23 -1.40 13.89
CA SER A 131 -3.82 -2.80 13.86
C SER A 131 -2.31 -2.95 13.86
N GLU A 132 -1.81 -3.73 14.82
CA GLU A 132 -0.39 -4.08 14.89
C GLU A 132 0.06 -4.90 13.67
N LEU A 133 -0.85 -5.66 13.04
CA LEU A 133 -0.56 -6.41 11.81
C LEU A 133 -0.06 -5.51 10.69
N TRP A 134 -0.56 -4.27 10.63
CA TRP A 134 -0.17 -3.27 9.63
C TRP A 134 0.53 -2.07 10.24
N SER A 135 1.32 -2.30 11.30
CA SER A 135 2.19 -1.27 11.89
C SER A 135 1.43 -0.03 12.38
N GLY A 136 0.23 -0.23 12.95
CA GLY A 136 -0.63 0.84 13.46
C GLY A 136 -1.57 1.44 12.42
N LEU A 137 -1.51 1.01 11.16
CA LEU A 137 -2.52 1.38 10.18
C LEU A 137 -3.87 0.75 10.54
N LYS A 138 -4.94 1.52 10.32
CA LYS A 138 -6.31 1.01 10.35
C LYS A 138 -6.60 0.21 9.07
N PRO A 139 -7.45 -0.83 9.10
CA PRO A 139 -7.78 -1.59 7.91
C PRO A 139 -8.31 -0.73 6.75
N LYS A 140 -9.03 0.36 7.03
CA LYS A 140 -9.43 1.32 5.99
C LYS A 140 -8.25 2.01 5.29
N HIS A 141 -7.18 2.33 6.02
CA HIS A 141 -5.96 2.90 5.45
C HIS A 141 -5.22 1.88 4.58
N VAL A 142 -5.24 0.60 5.00
CA VAL A 142 -4.65 -0.51 4.25
C VAL A 142 -5.42 -0.76 2.95
N TRP A 143 -6.76 -0.80 3.03
CA TRP A 143 -7.64 -0.93 1.88
C TRP A 143 -7.47 0.22 0.87
N ALA A 144 -7.40 1.46 1.37
CA ALA A 144 -7.21 2.64 0.56
C ALA A 144 -5.90 2.56 -0.25
N GLY A 145 -4.85 2.03 0.36
CA GLY A 145 -3.52 1.95 -0.23
C GLY A 145 -2.77 3.29 -0.21
N GLY A 146 -1.48 3.25 -0.53
CA GLY A 146 -0.63 4.45 -0.56
C GLY A 146 -0.89 5.36 -1.75
N GLY A 147 -0.29 6.54 -1.77
CA GLY A 147 -0.36 7.49 -2.89
C GLY A 147 1.01 8.00 -3.34
N PRO A 148 1.04 9.09 -4.13
CA PRO A 148 2.29 9.64 -4.65
C PRO A 148 3.29 10.04 -3.56
N LEU A 149 2.86 10.55 -2.40
CA LEU A 149 3.75 10.90 -1.30
C LEU A 149 4.41 9.64 -0.70
N GLU A 150 3.61 8.61 -0.40
CA GLU A 150 4.16 7.36 0.13
C GLU A 150 5.14 6.70 -0.87
N ARG A 151 4.88 6.81 -2.18
CA ARG A 151 5.82 6.34 -3.21
C ARG A 151 7.16 7.07 -3.13
N GLU A 152 7.16 8.39 -3.01
CA GLU A 152 8.41 9.17 -2.90
C GLU A 152 9.18 8.80 -1.62
N LEU A 153 8.46 8.69 -0.49
CA LEU A 153 9.03 8.27 0.78
C LEU A 153 9.60 6.84 0.73
N LEU A 154 8.96 5.93 -0.01
CA LEU A 154 9.46 4.57 -0.25
C LEU A 154 10.81 4.57 -0.96
N LEU A 155 10.93 5.36 -2.04
CA LEU A 155 12.17 5.45 -2.80
C LEU A 155 13.29 6.10 -1.96
N ASP A 156 12.97 7.14 -1.20
CA ASP A 156 13.92 7.78 -0.30
C ASP A 156 14.39 6.84 0.81
N PHE A 157 13.45 6.14 1.45
CA PHE A 157 13.78 5.14 2.47
C PHE A 157 14.66 4.02 1.89
N CYS A 158 14.35 3.50 0.71
CA CYS A 158 15.14 2.44 0.07
C CYS A 158 16.57 2.91 -0.22
N ARG A 159 16.74 4.17 -0.62
CA ARG A 159 18.06 4.78 -0.81
C ARG A 159 18.82 4.87 0.52
N GLN A 160 18.18 5.40 1.58
CA GLN A 160 18.80 5.50 2.91
C GLN A 160 19.15 4.13 3.49
N LEU A 161 18.26 3.15 3.35
CA LEU A 161 18.49 1.77 3.75
C LEU A 161 19.70 1.20 3.02
N THR A 162 19.80 1.40 1.70
CA THR A 162 20.93 0.95 0.90
C THR A 162 22.23 1.54 1.39
N GLU A 163 22.27 2.85 1.66
CA GLU A 163 23.47 3.53 2.18
C GLU A 163 23.89 3.00 3.56
N ILE A 164 22.93 2.73 4.45
CA ILE A 164 23.20 2.20 5.79
C ILE A 164 23.70 0.75 5.72
N MET A 165 23.10 -0.08 4.86
CA MET A 165 23.34 -1.52 4.83
C MET A 165 24.51 -1.91 3.92
N GLN A 166 24.95 -1.03 3.02
CA GLN A 166 26.03 -1.30 2.10
C GLN A 166 27.32 -1.68 2.85
N GLY A 167 27.89 -2.84 2.49
CA GLY A 167 29.12 -3.36 3.11
C GLY A 167 28.94 -4.03 4.47
N GLN A 168 27.71 -4.06 5.02
CA GLN A 168 27.43 -4.81 6.24
C GLN A 168 27.40 -6.31 5.96
N GLN A 169 27.96 -7.09 6.89
CA GLN A 169 27.85 -8.55 6.88
C GLN A 169 26.81 -8.98 7.91
N PHE A 170 25.90 -9.85 7.49
CA PHE A 170 24.86 -10.39 8.35
C PHE A 170 25.09 -11.89 8.55
N THR A 171 24.96 -12.35 9.80
CA THR A 171 25.09 -13.77 10.15
C THR A 171 23.91 -14.61 9.67
N SER A 172 22.76 -13.98 9.44
CA SER A 172 21.55 -14.60 8.88
C SER A 172 20.65 -13.59 8.19
N GLN A 173 19.73 -14.07 7.36
CA GLN A 173 18.66 -13.25 6.77
C GLN A 173 17.75 -12.63 7.86
N GLY A 174 17.49 -13.36 8.96
CA GLY A 174 16.71 -12.84 10.09
C GLY A 174 17.36 -11.61 10.72
N THR A 175 18.68 -11.61 10.88
CA THR A 175 19.45 -10.46 11.37
C THR A 175 19.33 -9.26 10.43
N ALA A 176 19.39 -9.49 9.11
CA ALA A 176 19.22 -8.44 8.11
C ALA A 176 17.81 -7.82 8.15
N ILE A 177 16.77 -8.64 8.33
CA ILE A 177 15.37 -8.19 8.47
C ILE A 177 15.20 -7.35 9.74
N ILE A 178 15.66 -7.85 10.90
CA ILE A 178 15.58 -7.11 12.17
C ILE A 178 16.27 -5.76 12.03
N LYS A 179 17.46 -5.73 11.41
CA LYS A 179 18.17 -4.46 11.22
C LYS A 179 17.42 -3.50 10.30
N SER A 180 16.79 -4.02 9.25
CA SER A 180 15.96 -3.23 8.34
C SER A 180 14.72 -2.66 9.03
N LEU A 181 14.08 -3.45 9.90
CA LEU A 181 12.97 -3.01 10.74
C LEU A 181 13.40 -1.91 11.71
N GLU A 182 14.55 -2.04 12.38
CA GLU A 182 15.07 -0.98 13.26
C GLU A 182 15.27 0.34 12.50
N VAL A 183 15.82 0.28 11.29
CA VAL A 183 16.03 1.46 10.44
C VAL A 183 14.67 2.06 10.04
N LEU A 184 13.71 1.24 9.62
CA LEU A 184 12.34 1.69 9.29
C LEU A 184 11.66 2.37 10.48
N ARG A 185 11.69 1.76 11.67
CA ARG A 185 11.06 2.32 12.87
C ARG A 185 11.68 3.63 13.34
N LYS A 186 12.99 3.81 13.12
CA LYS A 186 13.65 5.11 13.38
C LYS A 186 13.32 6.14 12.30
N TRP A 187 13.37 5.74 11.03
CA TRP A 187 13.10 6.62 9.90
C TRP A 187 11.67 7.16 9.94
N GLN A 188 10.68 6.32 10.22
CA GLN A 188 9.26 6.71 10.16
C GLN A 188 8.87 7.78 11.19
N LEU A 189 9.67 7.95 12.26
CA LEU A 189 9.44 8.88 13.37
C LEU A 189 10.33 10.13 13.30
N LYS A 190 11.22 10.22 12.30
CA LYS A 190 12.13 11.35 12.14
C LYS A 190 11.58 12.32 11.10
N TYR A 191 11.75 13.61 11.33
CA TYR A 191 11.45 14.63 10.32
C TYR A 191 12.08 14.28 8.96
N ASN A 192 11.29 14.35 7.89
CA ASN A 192 11.70 14.10 6.53
C ASN A 192 11.34 15.30 5.64
N GLU A 193 12.31 15.77 4.85
CA GLU A 193 12.18 16.93 3.97
C GLU A 193 11.15 16.73 2.85
N ILE A 194 10.94 15.49 2.38
CA ILE A 194 9.99 15.17 1.30
C ILE A 194 8.57 15.49 1.74
N CYS A 195 8.15 14.98 2.90
CA CYS A 195 6.82 15.24 3.44
C CYS A 195 6.74 16.50 4.32
N LYS A 196 7.88 17.15 4.59
CA LYS A 196 8.03 18.29 5.52
C LYS A 196 7.43 18.00 6.90
N GLY A 197 7.54 16.76 7.36
CA GLY A 197 6.87 16.27 8.56
C GLY A 197 7.41 14.93 9.02
N ILE A 198 6.64 14.24 9.85
CA ILE A 198 6.97 12.88 10.31
C ILE A 198 6.36 11.88 9.31
N PRO A 199 7.15 11.00 8.66
CA PRO A 199 6.66 10.12 7.59
C PRO A 199 5.43 9.30 7.96
N VAL A 200 5.38 8.69 9.15
CA VAL A 200 4.22 7.86 9.53
C VAL A 200 2.92 8.67 9.60
N GLU A 201 2.98 9.90 10.08
CA GLU A 201 1.82 10.78 10.20
C GLU A 201 1.33 11.23 8.83
N GLU A 202 2.26 11.65 7.95
CA GLU A 202 1.93 12.10 6.61
C GLU A 202 1.46 10.96 5.70
N ILE A 203 1.98 9.74 5.88
CA ILE A 203 1.46 8.53 5.20
C ILE A 203 0.03 8.22 5.66
N ILE A 204 -0.24 8.27 6.96
CA ILE A 204 -1.60 8.05 7.48
C ILE A 204 -2.57 9.10 6.92
N LYS A 205 -2.15 10.37 6.87
CA LYS A 205 -2.93 11.47 6.32
C LYS A 205 -3.23 11.27 4.83
N GLU A 206 -2.24 10.95 4.01
CA GLU A 206 -2.45 10.65 2.59
C GLU A 206 -3.44 9.49 2.41
N ARG A 207 -3.28 8.40 3.18
CA ARG A 207 -4.17 7.24 3.11
C ARG A 207 -5.60 7.56 3.53
N GLU A 208 -5.80 8.44 4.51
CA GLU A 208 -7.13 8.93 4.89
C GLU A 208 -7.74 9.79 3.77
N GLU A 209 -6.97 10.69 3.15
CA GLU A 209 -7.44 11.50 2.00
C GLU A 209 -7.85 10.62 0.81
N ILE A 210 -7.07 9.57 0.50
CA ILE A 210 -7.39 8.58 -0.53
C ILE A 210 -8.65 7.81 -0.17
N TYR A 211 -8.78 7.35 1.07
CA TYR A 211 -9.98 6.67 1.55
C TYR A 211 -11.22 7.55 1.34
N GLN A 212 -11.20 8.78 1.84
CA GLN A 212 -12.33 9.72 1.70
C GLN A 212 -12.67 10.00 0.23
N ARG A 213 -11.66 10.13 -0.64
CA ARG A 213 -11.87 10.28 -2.10
C ARG A 213 -12.60 9.07 -2.68
N LYS A 214 -12.18 7.85 -2.36
CA LYS A 214 -12.82 6.61 -2.85
C LYS A 214 -14.26 6.49 -2.38
N ILE A 215 -14.51 6.71 -1.10
CA ILE A 215 -15.86 6.65 -0.52
C ILE A 215 -16.78 7.69 -1.17
N LYS A 216 -16.31 8.94 -1.31
CA LYS A 216 -17.07 10.00 -1.99
C LYS A 216 -17.41 9.60 -3.43
N PHE A 217 -16.42 9.12 -4.18
CA PHE A 217 -16.60 8.70 -5.56
C PHE A 217 -17.64 7.57 -5.71
N LEU A 218 -17.60 6.55 -4.85
CA LEU A 218 -18.58 5.45 -4.89
C LEU A 218 -19.99 5.94 -4.56
N LYS A 219 -20.13 6.84 -3.58
CA LYS A 219 -21.43 7.47 -3.23
C LYS A 219 -21.98 8.29 -4.38
N ASP A 220 -21.15 9.10 -5.04
CA ASP A 220 -21.55 9.92 -6.20
C ASP A 220 -22.02 9.05 -7.39
N MET A 221 -21.54 7.81 -7.48
CA MET A 221 -21.95 6.83 -8.50
C MET A 221 -23.23 6.05 -8.14
N ASN A 222 -23.90 6.34 -7.02
CA ASN A 222 -24.99 5.53 -6.45
C ASN A 222 -24.62 4.05 -6.32
N ILE A 223 -23.35 3.75 -6.06
CA ILE A 223 -22.91 2.38 -5.81
C ILE A 223 -23.39 2.00 -4.43
N ASN A 224 -24.22 0.96 -4.38
CA ASN A 224 -24.86 0.52 -3.16
C ASN A 224 -23.82 0.06 -2.14
N VAL A 225 -24.10 0.41 -0.89
CA VAL A 225 -23.32 0.05 0.27
C VAL A 225 -23.73 -1.36 0.66
N ASP A 226 -23.19 -2.37 -0.03
CA ASP A 226 -23.25 -3.74 0.50
C ASP A 226 -22.19 -3.82 1.61
N LEU A 227 -22.62 -3.42 2.81
CA LEU A 227 -22.03 -3.82 4.09
C LEU A 227 -22.60 -5.18 4.45
#